data_AF-A0A925B086-F1
#
_entry.id   AF-A0A925B086-F1
#
_cell.length_a   1.000
_cell.length_b   1.000
_cell.length_c   1.000
_cell.angle_alpha   90.00
_cell.angle_beta   90.00
_cell.angle_gamma   90.00
#
_symmetry.space_group_name_H-M   'P 1'
#
loop_
_entity.id
_entity.type
_entity.pdbx_description
1 polymer ?
#
loop_
_entity_poly.entity_id
_entity_poly.type
_entity_poly.pdbx_seq_one_letter_code
_entity_poly.pdbx_strand_id
1 'polypeptide(L)'
;MNRGWILRLLLVLGVCLGAAFMLYPSVSYYGFATPEQKDDRDIFCKSLPVWSHCKIFNLGLDLQGGVHLVMGVRVEKAIEQRVDRVADALREAMGKENIAIGRLERPRDTAQLIVEPKDAAQLSALKDLLARDFTVTQMTNRDDKGFVLELISQEADSVRTTAVDQAINVIRNRADKLGVTEPQIAKRGNDSVLVQLPGVKDPERAIDVIGRTAQLEFKMVDPEASSVFDEVVDLPAGVKKREESVKGPSGIVREVYFELPASERETVTKLLTPLIPDTREIAYERIGRSVSNAAARDQMLRTYVLEARAGLTGDYLINATVQQDPQIRTRHHVGIEFDQTGAKLFENLTAANVNRRMAIVLDGMVNSAPNISEKIAGGHARITMGGNEGDVRKELEDARNLTLVLKSGALPAPVE
;
A
#
# COMPACT_ATOMS: atom_id res chain seq x y z
N MET A 1 74.18 -2.59 -18.81
CA MET A 1 72.83 -3.18 -18.64
C MET A 1 72.35 -2.90 -17.22
N ASN A 2 71.34 -2.05 -17.06
CA ASN A 2 70.96 -1.48 -15.76
C ASN A 2 70.48 -2.56 -14.78
N ARG A 3 71.25 -2.81 -13.70
CA ARG A 3 70.92 -3.75 -12.61
C ARG A 3 69.53 -3.53 -11.98
N GLY A 4 68.98 -2.32 -12.09
CA GLY A 4 67.63 -2.01 -11.62
C GLY A 4 66.49 -2.70 -12.40
N TRP A 5 66.73 -3.15 -13.64
CA TRP A 5 65.70 -3.84 -14.44
C TRP A 5 65.43 -5.26 -13.94
N ILE A 6 66.47 -5.99 -13.52
CA ILE A 6 66.34 -7.35 -12.99
C ILE A 6 65.53 -7.33 -11.68
N LEU A 7 65.78 -6.35 -10.82
CA LEU A 7 65.04 -6.22 -9.55
C LEU A 7 63.56 -5.88 -9.78
N ARG A 8 63.25 -5.03 -10.76
CA ARG A 8 61.87 -4.72 -11.17
C ARG A 8 61.18 -5.94 -11.78
N LEU A 9 61.89 -6.72 -12.60
CA LEU A 9 61.35 -7.93 -13.22
C LEU A 9 61.06 -9.00 -12.18
N LEU A 10 61.95 -9.21 -11.20
CA LEU A 10 61.71 -10.13 -10.08
C LEU A 10 60.53 -9.70 -9.22
N LEU A 11 60.37 -8.39 -8.98
CA LEU A 11 59.22 -7.88 -8.23
C LEU A 11 57.91 -8.11 -8.98
N VAL A 12 57.86 -7.79 -10.27
CA VAL A 12 56.67 -8.04 -11.11
C VAL A 12 56.34 -9.53 -11.15
N LEU A 13 57.34 -10.38 -11.34
CA LEU A 13 57.15 -11.83 -11.41
C LEU A 13 56.68 -12.40 -10.06
N GLY A 14 57.20 -11.87 -8.95
CA GLY A 14 56.74 -12.20 -7.59
C GLY A 14 55.29 -11.78 -7.35
N VAL A 15 54.90 -10.58 -7.79
CA VAL A 15 53.50 -10.11 -7.68
C VAL A 15 52.57 -10.94 -8.56
N CYS A 16 52.97 -11.27 -9.79
CA CYS A 16 52.18 -12.12 -10.69
C CYS A 16 51.99 -13.54 -10.15
N LEU A 17 53.05 -14.15 -9.60
CA LEU A 17 52.96 -15.46 -8.96
C LEU A 17 52.08 -15.42 -7.70
N GLY A 18 52.22 -14.38 -6.88
CA GLY A 18 51.37 -14.16 -5.71
C GLY A 18 49.90 -14.00 -6.09
N ALA A 19 49.59 -13.23 -7.13
CA ALA A 19 48.24 -13.05 -7.63
C ALA A 19 47.66 -14.37 -8.19
N ALA A 20 48.43 -15.11 -8.98
CA ALA A 20 48.01 -16.41 -9.52
C ALA A 20 47.76 -17.44 -8.40
N PHE A 21 48.62 -17.45 -7.37
CA PHE A 21 48.45 -18.29 -6.20
C PHE A 21 47.17 -17.96 -5.43
N MET A 22 46.84 -16.67 -5.25
CA MET A 22 45.59 -16.26 -4.60
C MET A 22 44.34 -16.56 -5.43
N LEU A 23 44.43 -16.52 -6.77
CA LEU A 23 43.29 -16.78 -7.66
C LEU A 23 43.02 -18.27 -7.91
N TYR A 24 44.06 -19.11 -7.80
CA TYR A 24 44.00 -20.54 -8.12
C TYR A 24 42.84 -21.29 -7.44
N PRO A 25 42.58 -21.14 -6.13
CA PRO A 25 41.46 -21.83 -5.47
C PRO A 25 40.11 -21.47 -6.09
N SER A 26 39.87 -20.17 -6.33
CA SER A 26 38.62 -19.69 -6.93
C SER A 26 38.44 -20.19 -8.37
N VAL A 27 39.49 -20.11 -9.20
CA VAL A 27 39.43 -20.60 -10.59
C VAL A 27 39.16 -22.10 -10.63
N SER A 28 39.81 -22.86 -9.75
CA SER A 28 39.59 -24.31 -9.68
C SER A 28 38.13 -24.63 -9.31
N TYR A 29 37.55 -23.95 -8.32
CA TYR A 29 36.17 -24.19 -7.93
C TYR A 29 35.17 -23.87 -9.05
N TYR A 30 35.26 -22.68 -9.66
CA TYR A 30 34.32 -22.27 -10.72
C TYR A 30 34.49 -23.10 -12.02
N GLY A 31 35.64 -23.73 -12.22
CA GLY A 31 35.88 -24.66 -13.33
C GLY A 31 35.18 -26.02 -13.18
N PHE A 32 34.92 -26.47 -11.96
CA PHE A 32 34.36 -27.81 -11.68
C PHE A 32 32.98 -27.80 -11.01
N ALA A 33 32.52 -26.68 -10.45
CA ALA A 33 31.21 -26.57 -9.81
C ALA A 33 30.05 -26.53 -10.83
N THR A 34 28.92 -27.16 -10.49
CA THR A 34 27.68 -27.02 -11.26
C THR A 34 27.07 -25.62 -11.09
N PRO A 35 26.20 -25.14 -11.99
CA PRO A 35 25.55 -23.83 -11.86
C PRO A 35 24.85 -23.62 -10.52
N GLU A 36 24.20 -24.65 -9.97
CA GLU A 36 23.49 -24.62 -8.70
C GLU A 36 24.44 -24.57 -7.49
N GLN A 37 25.62 -25.20 -7.57
CA GLN A 37 26.64 -25.14 -6.53
C GLN A 37 27.40 -23.81 -6.53
N LYS A 38 27.55 -23.17 -7.70
CA LYS A 38 28.24 -21.88 -7.85
C LYS A 38 27.59 -20.74 -7.06
N ASP A 39 26.30 -20.87 -6.77
CA ASP A 39 25.51 -19.88 -6.05
C ASP A 39 25.40 -20.17 -4.54
N ASP A 40 25.90 -21.33 -4.07
CA ASP A 40 25.89 -21.73 -2.67
C ASP A 40 27.19 -21.31 -1.96
N ARG A 41 27.08 -20.27 -1.13
CA ARG A 41 28.19 -19.72 -0.35
C ARG A 41 28.83 -20.74 0.59
N ASP A 42 28.05 -21.61 1.20
CA ASP A 42 28.55 -22.54 2.21
C ASP A 42 29.36 -23.68 1.56
N ILE A 43 28.96 -24.11 0.35
CA ILE A 43 29.72 -25.07 -0.46
C ILE A 43 31.04 -24.44 -0.93
N PHE A 44 31.00 -23.20 -1.41
CA PHE A 44 32.20 -22.48 -1.83
C PHE A 44 33.19 -22.29 -0.67
N CYS A 45 32.73 -21.80 0.49
CA CYS A 45 33.62 -21.58 1.63
C CYS A 45 34.29 -22.87 2.13
N LYS A 46 33.59 -24.01 2.07
CA LYS A 46 34.15 -25.33 2.47
C LYS A 46 35.18 -25.85 1.47
N SER A 47 35.11 -25.43 0.20
CA SER A 47 36.04 -25.85 -0.84
C SER A 47 37.37 -25.09 -0.83
N LEU A 48 37.42 -23.94 -0.15
CA LEU A 48 38.59 -23.09 -0.11
C LEU A 48 39.64 -23.60 0.90
N PRO A 49 40.95 -23.46 0.59
CA PRO A 49 42.00 -23.74 1.54
C PRO A 49 41.88 -22.85 2.79
N VAL A 50 42.33 -23.37 3.94
CA VAL A 50 42.26 -22.69 5.26
C VAL A 50 42.91 -21.30 5.28
N TRP A 51 43.87 -21.04 4.38
CA TRP A 51 44.57 -19.76 4.27
C TRP A 51 43.83 -18.72 3.41
N SER A 52 42.79 -19.11 2.67
CA SER A 52 42.03 -18.21 1.78
C SER A 52 40.84 -17.61 2.49
N HIS A 53 40.64 -16.30 2.34
CA HIS A 53 39.43 -15.65 2.84
C HIS A 53 38.23 -16.08 2.00
N CYS A 54 37.15 -16.52 2.66
CA CYS A 54 35.92 -16.80 1.94
C CYS A 54 35.23 -15.49 1.54
N LYS A 55 35.41 -15.09 0.28
CA LYS A 55 34.70 -13.96 -0.33
C LYS A 55 34.26 -14.35 -1.73
N ILE A 56 32.97 -14.70 -1.87
CA ILE A 56 32.34 -14.84 -3.20
C ILE A 56 32.22 -13.44 -3.81
N PHE A 57 32.50 -13.33 -5.10
CA PHE A 57 32.11 -12.14 -5.87
C PHE A 57 30.62 -12.22 -6.15
N ASN A 58 29.87 -11.21 -5.69
CA ASN A 58 28.45 -11.11 -5.99
C ASN A 58 28.32 -10.86 -7.50
N LEU A 59 27.68 -11.80 -8.19
CA LEU A 59 27.43 -11.72 -9.61
C LEU A 59 26.33 -10.67 -9.82
N GLY A 60 26.54 -9.75 -10.76
CA GLY A 60 25.49 -8.78 -11.11
C GLY A 60 24.27 -9.47 -11.71
N LEU A 61 23.18 -8.72 -11.87
CA LEU A 61 21.93 -9.18 -12.49
C LEU A 61 22.16 -9.94 -13.81
N ASP A 62 23.09 -9.48 -14.65
CA ASP A 62 23.38 -10.06 -15.96
C ASP A 62 23.98 -11.48 -15.88
N LEU A 63 24.59 -11.81 -14.74
CA LEU A 63 25.28 -13.09 -14.52
C LEU A 63 24.50 -14.05 -13.61
N GLN A 64 23.67 -13.54 -12.69
CA GLN A 64 22.86 -14.32 -11.75
C GLN A 64 21.38 -14.41 -12.15
N GLY A 65 20.93 -13.59 -13.11
CA GLY A 65 19.52 -13.34 -13.33
C GLY A 65 18.87 -12.58 -12.18
N GLY A 66 17.63 -12.15 -12.36
CA GLY A 66 16.84 -11.48 -11.33
C GLY A 66 15.87 -10.47 -11.90
N VAL A 67 15.53 -9.46 -11.10
CA VAL A 67 14.54 -8.43 -11.46
C VAL A 67 15.20 -7.06 -11.53
N HIS A 68 14.89 -6.30 -12.58
CA HIS A 68 15.26 -4.89 -12.73
C HIS A 68 14.06 -4.10 -13.21
N LEU A 69 13.62 -3.16 -12.38
CA LEU A 69 12.43 -2.37 -12.63
C LEU A 69 12.58 -0.94 -12.12
N VAL A 70 11.75 -0.08 -12.67
CA VAL A 70 11.61 1.32 -12.27
C VAL A 70 10.16 1.50 -11.90
N MET A 71 9.90 1.87 -10.65
CA MET A 71 8.55 2.09 -10.16
C MET A 71 8.31 3.58 -9.99
N GLY A 72 7.19 4.08 -10.50
CA GLY A 72 6.71 5.42 -10.18
C GLY A 72 5.98 5.42 -8.84
N VAL A 73 6.25 6.40 -7.99
CA VAL A 73 5.56 6.61 -6.71
C VAL A 73 4.49 7.67 -6.93
N ARG A 74 3.21 7.37 -6.64
CA ARG A 74 2.08 8.30 -6.76
C ARG A 74 2.05 9.31 -5.60
N VAL A 75 2.97 10.25 -5.64
CA VAL A 75 3.23 11.23 -4.58
C VAL A 75 2.01 12.11 -4.24
N GLU A 76 1.09 12.29 -5.18
CA GLU A 76 -0.17 13.01 -4.99
C GLU A 76 -1.01 12.35 -3.88
N LYS A 77 -1.04 11.01 -3.82
CA LYS A 77 -1.78 10.30 -2.76
C LYS A 77 -1.14 10.49 -1.38
N ALA A 78 0.18 10.62 -1.28
CA ALA A 78 0.83 10.94 -0.02
C ALA A 78 0.47 12.37 0.47
N ILE A 79 0.29 13.31 -0.46
CA ILE A 79 -0.17 14.67 -0.17
C ILE A 79 -1.62 14.64 0.32
N GLU A 80 -2.51 13.91 -0.35
CA GLU A 80 -3.90 13.72 0.10
C GLU A 80 -3.97 13.16 1.53
N GLN A 81 -3.19 12.11 1.83
CA GLN A 81 -3.12 11.52 3.17
C GLN A 81 -2.57 12.51 4.21
N ARG A 82 -1.60 13.36 3.84
CA ARG A 82 -1.10 14.42 4.74
C ARG A 82 -2.21 15.42 5.07
N VAL A 83 -3.03 15.80 4.10
CA VAL A 83 -4.19 16.67 4.30
C VAL A 83 -5.25 16.01 5.19
N ASP A 84 -5.50 14.71 5.02
CA ASP A 84 -6.40 13.96 5.92
C ASP A 84 -5.90 13.96 7.37
N ARG A 85 -4.59 13.81 7.60
CA ARG A 85 -3.99 13.93 8.94
C ARG A 85 -4.14 15.35 9.51
N VAL A 86 -3.99 16.37 8.67
CA VAL A 86 -4.25 17.77 9.07
C VAL A 86 -5.72 17.95 9.45
N ALA A 87 -6.65 17.35 8.72
CA ALA A 87 -8.07 17.40 9.03
C ALA A 87 -8.40 16.74 10.39
N ASP A 88 -7.74 15.63 10.75
CA ASP A 88 -7.90 15.01 12.08
C ASP A 88 -7.36 15.89 13.19
N ALA A 89 -6.15 16.43 13.02
CA ALA A 89 -5.56 17.37 13.98
C ALA A 89 -6.45 18.61 14.15
N LEU A 90 -7.02 19.13 13.06
CA LEU A 90 -7.91 20.28 13.09
C LEU A 90 -9.22 19.98 13.81
N ARG A 91 -9.83 18.81 13.56
CA ARG A 91 -11.02 18.35 14.28
C ARG A 91 -10.78 18.30 15.79
N GLU A 92 -9.64 17.74 16.20
CA GLU A 92 -9.28 17.66 17.62
C GLU A 92 -9.03 19.05 18.23
N ALA A 93 -8.31 19.93 17.51
CA ALA A 93 -8.03 21.30 17.95
C ALA A 93 -9.31 22.13 18.10
N MET A 94 -10.22 22.07 17.12
CA MET A 94 -11.52 22.74 17.20
C MET A 94 -12.35 22.24 18.38
N GLY A 95 -12.31 20.93 18.67
CA GLY A 95 -12.96 20.35 19.85
C GLY A 95 -12.39 20.89 21.17
N LYS A 96 -11.06 21.05 21.28
CA LYS A 96 -10.40 21.61 22.47
C LYS A 96 -10.74 23.07 22.71
N GLU A 97 -10.89 23.85 21.64
CA GLU A 97 -11.28 25.27 21.73
C GLU A 97 -12.81 25.48 21.75
N ASN A 98 -13.59 24.39 21.80
CA ASN A 98 -15.06 24.44 21.82
C ASN A 98 -15.65 25.17 20.58
N ILE A 99 -14.97 25.06 19.43
CA ILE A 99 -15.45 25.54 18.14
C ILE A 99 -16.31 24.43 17.54
N ALA A 100 -17.60 24.72 17.35
CA ALA A 100 -18.52 23.74 16.79
C ALA A 100 -18.22 23.57 15.29
N ILE A 101 -18.02 22.33 14.87
CA ILE A 101 -17.74 22.01 13.46
C ILE A 101 -19.06 22.05 12.68
N GLY A 102 -19.14 22.94 11.69
CA GLY A 102 -20.24 22.98 10.73
C GLY A 102 -19.96 22.07 9.55
N ARG A 103 -18.79 22.26 8.93
CA ARG A 103 -18.29 21.46 7.79
C ARG A 103 -16.80 21.21 7.93
N LEU A 104 -16.37 19.97 7.72
CA LEU A 104 -14.95 19.61 7.64
C LEU A 104 -14.80 18.47 6.64
N GLU A 105 -14.54 18.83 5.39
CA GLU A 105 -14.59 17.91 4.26
C GLU A 105 -13.38 18.09 3.34
N ARG A 106 -12.82 16.97 2.87
CA ARG A 106 -11.84 16.94 1.79
C ARG A 106 -12.55 16.43 0.52
N PRO A 107 -12.71 17.24 -0.53
CA PRO A 107 -13.21 16.75 -1.82
C PRO A 107 -12.26 15.68 -2.39
N ARG A 108 -12.81 14.64 -3.02
CA ARG A 108 -12.06 13.55 -3.65
C ARG A 108 -11.05 14.08 -4.65
N ASP A 109 -9.92 13.38 -4.78
CA ASP A 109 -8.83 13.71 -5.70
C ASP A 109 -8.28 15.15 -5.59
N THR A 110 -8.60 15.85 -4.49
CA THR A 110 -8.02 17.14 -4.15
C THR A 110 -7.26 17.06 -2.84
N ALA A 111 -6.20 17.86 -2.75
CA ALA A 111 -5.46 18.14 -1.52
C ALA A 111 -6.00 19.39 -0.79
N GLN A 112 -7.28 19.72 -1.01
CA GLN A 112 -7.94 20.86 -0.39
C GLN A 112 -8.81 20.39 0.77
N LEU A 113 -8.76 21.12 1.89
CA LEU A 113 -9.60 20.89 3.05
C LEU A 113 -10.54 22.07 3.25
N ILE A 114 -11.84 21.82 3.18
CA ILE A 114 -12.88 22.83 3.40
C ILE A 114 -13.29 22.75 4.87
N VAL A 115 -13.14 23.85 5.61
CA VAL A 115 -13.54 23.97 7.01
C VAL A 115 -14.49 25.14 7.20
N GLU A 116 -15.63 24.88 7.83
CA GLU A 116 -16.64 25.88 8.19
C GLU A 116 -17.05 25.64 9.66
N PRO A 117 -17.04 26.67 10.52
CA PRO A 117 -17.63 26.55 11.85
C PRO A 117 -19.15 26.49 11.73
N LYS A 118 -19.81 25.91 12.72
CA LYS A 118 -21.28 25.84 12.76
C LYS A 118 -21.90 27.23 12.92
N ASP A 119 -21.25 28.06 13.74
CA ASP A 119 -21.68 29.42 14.03
C ASP A 119 -20.71 30.43 13.40
N ALA A 120 -21.24 31.37 12.61
CA ALA A 120 -20.45 32.41 11.95
C ALA A 120 -19.67 33.30 12.95
N ALA A 121 -20.15 33.42 14.19
CA ALA A 121 -19.45 34.14 15.26
C ALA A 121 -18.10 33.52 15.62
N GLN A 122 -17.91 32.22 15.36
CA GLN A 122 -16.67 31.50 15.66
C GLN A 122 -15.63 31.57 14.52
N LEU A 123 -15.93 32.27 13.40
CA LEU A 123 -15.01 32.41 12.27
C LEU A 123 -13.69 33.09 12.63
N SER A 124 -13.73 34.10 13.51
CA SER A 124 -12.53 34.79 14.00
C SER A 124 -11.65 33.85 14.85
N ALA A 125 -12.25 33.13 15.79
CA ALA A 125 -11.56 32.13 16.59
C ALA A 125 -10.95 31.01 15.73
N LEU A 126 -11.69 30.52 14.74
CA LEU A 126 -11.18 29.54 13.78
C LEU A 126 -9.99 30.09 12.98
N LYS A 127 -10.08 31.33 12.50
CA LYS A 127 -8.99 31.99 11.78
C LYS A 127 -7.72 32.08 12.64
N ASP A 128 -7.86 32.46 13.90
CA ASP A 128 -6.75 32.60 14.84
C ASP A 128 -6.11 31.24 15.16
N LEU A 129 -6.92 30.19 15.37
CA LEU A 129 -6.46 28.81 15.55
C LEU A 129 -5.66 28.33 14.34
N LEU A 130 -6.18 28.54 13.12
CA LEU A 130 -5.53 28.12 11.88
C LEU A 130 -4.20 28.82 11.66
N ALA A 131 -4.15 30.14 11.87
CA ALA A 131 -2.93 30.91 11.73
C ALA A 131 -1.84 30.55 12.75
N ARG A 132 -2.25 30.12 13.95
CA ARG A 132 -1.33 29.78 15.04
C ARG A 132 -0.79 28.36 14.95
N ASP A 133 -1.67 27.38 14.74
CA ASP A 133 -1.34 25.96 14.92
C ASP A 133 -1.17 25.21 13.58
N PHE A 134 -1.66 25.78 12.47
CA PHE A 134 -1.66 25.13 11.14
C PHE A 134 -0.83 25.91 10.10
N THR A 135 0.38 26.32 10.50
CA THR A 135 1.32 27.12 9.67
C THR A 135 1.83 26.40 8.40
N VAL A 136 1.69 25.08 8.34
CA VAL A 136 2.00 24.26 7.15
C VAL A 136 0.95 24.37 6.05
N THR A 137 -0.14 25.12 6.30
CA THR A 137 -1.22 25.34 5.34
C THR A 137 -1.33 26.79 4.90
N GLN A 138 -1.66 27.01 3.63
CA GLN A 138 -2.19 28.27 3.14
C GLN A 138 -3.72 28.27 3.24
N MET A 139 -4.25 29.39 3.68
CA MET A 139 -5.68 29.57 3.94
C MET A 139 -6.28 30.57 2.96
N THR A 140 -7.33 30.14 2.26
CA THR A 140 -8.13 30.99 1.37
C THR A 140 -9.52 31.18 1.97
N ASN A 141 -9.99 32.42 2.10
CA ASN A 141 -11.34 32.71 2.60
C ASN A 141 -12.39 32.26 1.57
N ARG A 142 -13.45 31.62 2.05
CA ARG A 142 -14.59 31.19 1.24
C ARG A 142 -15.85 31.94 1.67
N ASP A 143 -16.11 33.07 1.02
CA ASP A 143 -17.34 33.88 1.12
C ASP A 143 -17.88 34.07 2.55
N ASP A 144 -16.98 34.28 3.53
CA ASP A 144 -17.30 34.46 4.95
C ASP A 144 -18.09 33.32 5.60
N LYS A 145 -18.05 32.11 5.01
CA LYS A 145 -18.62 30.87 5.59
C LYS A 145 -17.55 29.98 6.21
N GLY A 146 -16.31 30.13 5.78
CA GLY A 146 -15.20 29.34 6.29
C GLY A 146 -13.96 29.52 5.43
N PHE A 147 -13.10 28.51 5.47
CA PHE A 147 -11.77 28.55 4.87
C PHE A 147 -11.50 27.29 4.04
N VAL A 148 -10.75 27.48 2.97
CA VAL A 148 -10.11 26.39 2.22
C VAL A 148 -8.64 26.36 2.62
N LEU A 149 -8.19 25.21 3.08
CA LEU A 149 -6.81 24.95 3.47
C LEU A 149 -6.14 24.07 2.43
N GLU A 150 -4.94 24.45 2.04
CA GLU A 150 -4.05 23.69 1.17
C GLU A 150 -2.67 23.63 1.81
N LEU A 151 -1.89 22.58 1.55
CA LEU A 151 -0.49 22.59 1.99
C LEU A 151 0.29 23.68 1.25
N ILE A 152 1.17 24.39 1.96
CA ILE A 152 2.13 25.28 1.30
C ILE A 152 3.08 24.47 0.41
N SER A 153 3.60 25.08 -0.67
CA SER A 153 4.46 24.39 -1.64
C SER A 153 5.66 23.69 -0.99
N GLN A 154 6.30 24.34 -0.01
CA GLN A 154 7.43 23.77 0.73
C GLN A 154 7.05 22.48 1.48
N GLU A 155 5.88 22.45 2.13
CA GLU A 155 5.41 21.25 2.83
C GLU A 155 5.03 20.16 1.82
N ALA A 156 4.37 20.52 0.71
CA ALA A 156 4.02 19.57 -0.35
C ALA A 156 5.27 18.91 -0.98
N ASP A 157 6.32 19.68 -1.24
CA ASP A 157 7.60 19.17 -1.78
C ASP A 157 8.35 18.29 -0.76
N SER A 158 8.27 18.65 0.53
CA SER A 158 8.80 17.84 1.63
C SER A 158 8.08 16.49 1.74
N VAL A 159 6.74 16.49 1.66
CA VAL A 159 5.92 15.27 1.63
C VAL A 159 6.27 14.41 0.44
N ARG A 160 6.44 15.00 -0.76
CA ARG A 160 6.87 14.28 -1.97
C ARG A 160 8.19 13.56 -1.75
N THR A 161 9.20 14.27 -1.27
CA THR A 161 10.54 13.71 -1.04
C THR A 161 10.50 12.60 0.02
N THR A 162 9.78 12.85 1.11
CA THR A 162 9.61 11.90 2.21
C THR A 162 8.90 10.63 1.74
N ALA A 163 7.88 10.75 0.89
CA ALA A 163 7.14 9.61 0.36
C ALA A 163 8.05 8.68 -0.47
N VAL A 164 8.92 9.25 -1.31
CA VAL A 164 9.90 8.47 -2.08
C VAL A 164 10.94 7.81 -1.18
N ASP A 165 11.46 8.52 -0.18
CA ASP A 165 12.42 7.97 0.79
C ASP A 165 11.83 6.81 1.60
N GLN A 166 10.61 6.97 2.07
CA GLN A 166 9.87 5.93 2.77
C GLN A 166 9.60 4.73 1.86
N ALA A 167 9.20 4.97 0.61
CA ALA A 167 9.01 3.89 -0.36
C ALA A 167 10.28 3.05 -0.54
N ILE A 168 11.44 3.70 -0.69
CA ILE A 168 12.74 3.02 -0.78
C ILE A 168 13.00 2.11 0.43
N ASN A 169 12.75 2.61 1.64
CA ASN A 169 12.98 1.84 2.86
C ASN A 169 12.01 0.65 2.97
N VAL A 170 10.74 0.83 2.60
CA VAL A 170 9.74 -0.24 2.60
C VAL A 170 10.09 -1.31 1.57
N ILE A 171 10.46 -0.92 0.34
CA ILE A 171 10.87 -1.85 -0.72
C ILE A 171 12.11 -2.63 -0.28
N ARG A 172 13.08 -1.98 0.38
CA ARG A 172 14.28 -2.62 0.91
C ARG A 172 13.93 -3.70 1.94
N ASN A 173 13.13 -3.33 2.94
CA ASN A 173 12.67 -4.28 3.97
C ASN A 173 11.91 -5.48 3.39
N ARG A 174 11.14 -5.28 2.31
CA ARG A 174 10.41 -6.36 1.62
C ARG A 174 11.34 -7.24 0.80
N ALA A 175 12.30 -6.66 0.08
CA ALA A 175 13.33 -7.37 -0.64
C ALA A 175 14.15 -8.27 0.32
N ASP A 176 14.58 -7.74 1.47
CA ASP A 176 15.32 -8.50 2.47
C ASP A 176 14.52 -9.74 2.96
N LYS A 177 13.20 -9.60 3.13
CA LYS A 177 12.31 -10.71 3.51
C LYS A 177 12.07 -11.73 2.40
N LEU A 178 12.31 -11.38 1.14
CA LEU A 178 12.30 -12.31 0.02
C LEU A 178 13.59 -13.16 -0.05
N GLY A 179 14.59 -12.84 0.78
CA GLY A 179 15.85 -13.58 0.85
C GLY A 179 16.82 -13.24 -0.27
N VAL A 180 16.69 -12.06 -0.89
CA VAL A 180 17.70 -11.57 -1.84
C VAL A 180 18.93 -11.09 -1.08
N THR A 181 20.12 -11.32 -1.65
CA THR A 181 21.36 -11.15 -0.89
C THR A 181 21.82 -9.69 -0.83
N GLU A 182 21.55 -8.88 -1.86
CA GLU A 182 21.92 -7.45 -1.91
C GLU A 182 21.00 -6.65 -2.87
N PRO A 183 19.81 -6.20 -2.43
CA PRO A 183 18.94 -5.39 -3.29
C PRO A 183 19.54 -4.00 -3.53
N GLN A 184 19.62 -3.56 -4.78
CA GLN A 184 19.96 -2.17 -5.11
C GLN A 184 18.69 -1.37 -5.33
N ILE A 185 18.41 -0.44 -4.43
CA ILE A 185 17.21 0.39 -4.45
C ILE A 185 17.63 1.85 -4.30
N ALA A 186 17.34 2.66 -5.32
CA ALA A 186 17.78 4.05 -5.37
C ALA A 186 16.71 4.95 -6.02
N LYS A 187 16.72 6.24 -5.67
CA LYS A 187 15.89 7.24 -6.35
C LYS A 187 16.31 7.37 -7.81
N ARG A 188 15.34 7.50 -8.70
CA ARG A 188 15.51 7.85 -10.10
C ARG A 188 14.62 9.04 -10.42
N GLY A 189 15.19 10.24 -10.49
CA GLY A 189 14.39 11.46 -10.66
C GLY A 189 13.68 11.87 -9.36
N ASN A 190 12.51 12.51 -9.49
CA ASN A 190 11.78 13.13 -8.36
C ASN A 190 10.70 12.22 -7.75
N ASP A 191 10.20 11.25 -8.50
CA ASP A 191 9.02 10.45 -8.17
C ASP A 191 9.23 8.95 -8.44
N SER A 192 10.37 8.53 -8.96
CA SER A 192 10.59 7.13 -9.35
C SER A 192 11.71 6.45 -8.53
N VAL A 193 11.62 5.14 -8.39
CA VAL A 193 12.56 4.30 -7.67
C VAL A 193 13.08 3.20 -8.58
N LEU A 194 14.40 3.13 -8.75
CA LEU A 194 15.10 2.04 -9.41
C LEU A 194 15.26 0.88 -8.43
N VAL A 195 14.83 -0.31 -8.81
CA VAL A 195 14.97 -1.54 -8.01
C VAL A 195 15.65 -2.62 -8.81
N GLN A 196 16.68 -3.21 -8.22
CA GLN A 196 17.36 -4.39 -8.74
C GLN A 196 17.45 -5.45 -7.65
N LEU A 197 16.96 -6.65 -7.96
CA LEU A 197 16.92 -7.80 -7.06
C LEU A 197 17.69 -8.97 -7.70
N PRO A 198 19.03 -9.04 -7.53
CA PRO A 198 19.83 -10.15 -8.03
C PRO A 198 19.51 -11.46 -7.30
N GLY A 199 19.53 -12.58 -8.02
CA GLY A 199 19.40 -13.92 -7.42
C GLY A 199 18.01 -14.24 -6.84
N VAL A 200 16.97 -13.52 -7.25
CA VAL A 200 15.60 -13.79 -6.80
C VAL A 200 15.05 -15.05 -7.48
N LYS A 201 14.55 -16.01 -6.69
CA LYS A 201 14.08 -17.32 -7.19
C LYS A 201 12.80 -17.23 -8.02
N ASP A 202 11.88 -16.36 -7.61
CA ASP A 202 10.57 -16.17 -8.23
C ASP A 202 10.38 -14.67 -8.54
N PRO A 203 10.69 -14.25 -9.79
CA PRO A 203 10.55 -12.86 -10.21
C PRO A 203 9.13 -12.30 -10.08
N GLU A 204 8.11 -13.10 -10.44
CA GLU A 204 6.71 -12.64 -10.43
C GLU A 204 6.24 -12.38 -9.00
N ARG A 205 6.51 -13.31 -8.08
CA ARG A 205 6.20 -13.13 -6.66
C ARG A 205 6.97 -11.96 -6.05
N ALA A 206 8.23 -11.76 -6.45
CA ALA A 206 9.02 -10.64 -5.97
C ALA A 206 8.42 -9.29 -6.39
N ILE A 207 8.03 -9.17 -7.66
CA ILE A 207 7.36 -7.98 -8.20
C ILE A 207 6.04 -7.73 -7.47
N ASP A 208 5.22 -8.76 -7.26
CA ASP A 208 3.95 -8.65 -6.53
C ASP A 208 4.17 -8.16 -5.08
N VAL A 209 5.14 -8.72 -4.36
CA VAL A 209 5.42 -8.36 -2.96
C VAL A 209 5.97 -6.93 -2.82
N ILE A 210 6.90 -6.52 -3.69
CA ILE A 210 7.50 -5.17 -3.60
C ILE A 210 6.57 -4.09 -4.14
N GLY A 211 5.78 -4.40 -5.17
CA GLY A 211 4.87 -3.47 -5.85
C GLY A 211 3.53 -3.27 -5.14
N ARG A 212 3.06 -4.25 -4.36
CA ARG A 212 1.86 -4.07 -3.51
C ARG A 212 2.08 -2.97 -2.51
N THR A 213 1.09 -2.13 -2.26
CA THR A 213 1.29 -0.97 -1.39
C THR A 213 0.98 -1.29 0.06
N ALA A 214 0.11 -2.29 0.26
CA ALA A 214 -0.59 -2.58 1.51
C ALA A 214 -1.18 -1.32 2.11
N GLN A 215 -1.75 -0.47 1.25
CA GLN A 215 -2.55 0.64 1.71
C GLN A 215 -3.87 0.06 2.22
N LEU A 216 -3.91 -0.17 3.53
CA LEU A 216 -5.11 -0.58 4.24
C LEU A 216 -5.90 0.65 4.63
N GLU A 217 -7.16 0.73 4.21
CA GLU A 217 -8.07 1.80 4.58
C GLU A 217 -9.39 1.22 5.07
N PHE A 218 -9.91 1.80 6.15
CA PHE A 218 -11.25 1.54 6.63
C PHE A 218 -12.11 2.73 6.23
N LYS A 219 -13.02 2.49 5.28
CA LYS A 219 -13.91 3.51 4.72
C LYS A 219 -15.35 3.12 4.99
N MET A 220 -16.19 4.10 5.30
CA MET A 220 -17.61 3.83 5.50
C MET A 220 -18.29 3.70 4.13
N VAL A 221 -19.18 2.72 4.01
CA VAL A 221 -20.03 2.58 2.82
C VAL A 221 -21.23 3.52 2.96
N ASP A 222 -21.61 4.16 1.86
CA ASP A 222 -22.78 5.03 1.75
C ASP A 222 -23.81 4.40 0.80
N PRO A 223 -24.70 3.52 1.32
CA PRO A 223 -25.68 2.83 0.48
C PRO A 223 -26.75 3.79 -0.05
N GLU A 224 -27.02 4.91 0.60
CA GLU A 224 -28.00 5.89 0.14
C GLU A 224 -27.48 6.64 -1.09
N ALA A 225 -26.20 7.00 -1.09
CA ALA A 225 -25.54 7.60 -2.24
C ALA A 225 -25.50 6.65 -3.46
N SER A 226 -25.70 5.34 -3.28
CA SER A 226 -25.80 4.39 -4.39
C SER A 226 -27.12 4.47 -5.18
N SER A 227 -28.16 5.10 -4.60
CA SER A 227 -29.46 5.24 -5.26
C SER A 227 -29.41 6.00 -6.59
N VAL A 228 -28.42 6.90 -6.75
CA VAL A 228 -28.17 7.65 -7.99
C VAL A 228 -27.83 6.75 -9.19
N PHE A 229 -27.43 5.50 -8.93
CA PHE A 229 -27.16 4.52 -9.99
C PHE A 229 -28.42 4.09 -10.73
N ASP A 230 -29.62 4.38 -10.21
CA ASP A 230 -30.87 4.13 -10.92
C ASP A 230 -31.04 5.03 -12.16
N GLU A 231 -30.41 6.21 -12.17
CA GLU A 231 -30.46 7.16 -13.30
C GLU A 231 -29.64 6.68 -14.50
N VAL A 232 -28.76 5.71 -14.30
CA VAL A 232 -27.92 5.14 -15.35
C VAL A 232 -28.72 4.13 -16.17
N VAL A 233 -29.12 4.56 -17.36
CA VAL A 233 -29.90 3.74 -18.31
C VAL A 233 -28.97 2.98 -19.27
N ASP A 234 -28.00 3.68 -19.86
CA ASP A 234 -27.08 3.11 -20.85
C ASP A 234 -25.85 2.52 -20.17
N LEU A 235 -25.85 1.21 -20.00
CA LEU A 235 -24.75 0.46 -19.41
C LEU A 235 -23.85 -0.17 -20.49
N PRO A 236 -22.52 -0.13 -20.33
CA PRO A 236 -21.59 -0.86 -21.19
C PRO A 236 -21.88 -2.37 -21.25
N ALA A 237 -21.39 -3.03 -22.28
CA ALA A 237 -21.58 -4.47 -22.46
C ALA A 237 -21.01 -5.26 -21.27
N GLY A 238 -21.79 -6.24 -20.77
CA GLY A 238 -21.39 -7.08 -19.65
C GLY A 238 -21.65 -6.49 -18.25
N VAL A 239 -21.97 -5.20 -18.16
CA VAL A 239 -22.35 -4.54 -16.90
C VAL A 239 -23.80 -4.89 -16.54
N LYS A 240 -24.03 -5.33 -15.31
CA LYS A 240 -25.34 -5.73 -14.79
C LYS A 240 -25.67 -4.92 -13.55
N LYS A 241 -26.77 -4.18 -13.60
CA LYS A 241 -27.36 -3.57 -12.40
C LYS A 241 -27.93 -4.65 -11.48
N ARG A 242 -27.72 -4.49 -10.19
CA ARG A 242 -28.21 -5.32 -9.10
C ARG A 242 -28.67 -4.42 -7.97
N GLU A 243 -29.49 -4.99 -7.11
CA GLU A 243 -29.96 -4.33 -5.90
C GLU A 243 -30.02 -5.34 -4.76
N GLU A 244 -29.72 -4.88 -3.55
CA GLU A 244 -29.89 -5.65 -2.34
C GLU A 244 -30.38 -4.77 -1.18
N SER A 245 -31.09 -5.39 -0.24
CA SER A 245 -31.54 -4.74 0.99
C SER A 245 -30.47 -4.90 2.06
N VAL A 246 -29.86 -3.79 2.47
CA VAL A 246 -28.82 -3.75 3.51
C VAL A 246 -29.34 -3.09 4.78
N LYS A 247 -28.73 -3.43 5.92
CA LYS A 247 -28.98 -2.70 7.17
C LYS A 247 -28.22 -1.37 7.12
N GLY A 248 -28.92 -0.30 7.47
CA GLY A 248 -28.37 1.04 7.68
C GLY A 248 -28.79 1.61 9.03
N PRO A 249 -28.38 2.86 9.34
CA PRO A 249 -28.63 3.50 10.64
C PRO A 249 -30.12 3.62 10.98
N SER A 250 -30.95 3.92 9.98
CA SER A 250 -32.37 4.21 10.13
C SER A 250 -33.28 3.03 9.73
N GLY A 251 -32.71 1.84 9.48
CA GLY A 251 -33.47 0.65 9.08
C GLY A 251 -32.86 -0.05 7.87
N ILE A 252 -33.71 -0.65 7.04
CA ILE A 252 -33.27 -1.33 5.82
C ILE A 252 -33.18 -0.30 4.70
N VAL A 253 -32.00 -0.22 4.06
CA VAL A 253 -31.71 0.66 2.93
C VAL A 253 -31.54 -0.19 1.68
N ARG A 254 -32.06 0.29 0.54
CA ARG A 254 -31.85 -0.33 -0.77
C ARG A 254 -30.50 0.15 -1.32
N GLU A 255 -29.57 -0.78 -1.51
CA GLU A 255 -28.27 -0.52 -2.15
C GLU A 255 -28.34 -0.99 -3.60
N VAL A 256 -28.01 -0.09 -4.53
CA VAL A 256 -27.92 -0.39 -5.97
C VAL A 256 -26.45 -0.50 -6.33
N TYR A 257 -26.06 -1.56 -7.04
CA TYR A 257 -24.67 -1.77 -7.45
C TYR A 257 -24.58 -2.38 -8.84
N PHE A 258 -23.40 -2.28 -9.45
CA PHE A 258 -23.09 -2.89 -10.73
C PHE A 258 -22.15 -4.08 -10.55
N GLU A 259 -22.50 -5.20 -11.18
CA GLU A 259 -21.54 -6.26 -11.52
C GLU A 259 -20.96 -5.97 -12.91
N LEU A 260 -19.65 -5.88 -13.07
CA LEU A 260 -19.01 -5.53 -14.35
C LEU A 260 -17.74 -6.32 -14.61
N PRO A 261 -17.36 -6.58 -15.88
CA PRO A 261 -16.04 -7.07 -16.21
C PRO A 261 -14.96 -6.07 -15.78
N ALA A 262 -13.80 -6.54 -15.31
CA ALA A 262 -12.70 -5.67 -14.91
C ALA A 262 -12.22 -4.71 -16.01
N SER A 263 -12.38 -5.07 -17.29
CA SER A 263 -12.07 -4.22 -18.45
C SER A 263 -12.94 -2.95 -18.51
N GLU A 264 -14.16 -3.00 -17.99
CA GLU A 264 -15.10 -1.87 -18.02
C GLU A 264 -14.97 -0.95 -16.80
N ARG A 265 -14.01 -1.22 -15.90
CA ARG A 265 -13.82 -0.46 -14.65
C ARG A 265 -13.74 1.04 -14.91
N GLU A 266 -12.86 1.47 -15.81
CA GLU A 266 -12.60 2.88 -16.08
C GLU A 266 -13.81 3.58 -16.71
N THR A 267 -14.47 2.93 -17.69
CA THR A 267 -15.69 3.42 -18.32
C THR A 267 -16.78 3.68 -17.29
N VAL A 268 -17.02 2.70 -16.41
CA VAL A 268 -18.04 2.80 -15.36
C VAL A 268 -17.65 3.82 -14.30
N THR A 269 -16.36 3.93 -13.91
CA THR A 269 -15.93 4.98 -12.98
C THR A 269 -16.27 6.36 -13.54
N LYS A 270 -15.90 6.66 -14.80
CA LYS A 270 -16.17 7.97 -15.43
C LYS A 270 -17.66 8.29 -15.53
N LEU A 271 -18.50 7.28 -15.71
CA LEU A 271 -19.95 7.41 -15.77
C LEU A 271 -20.56 7.76 -14.40
N LEU A 272 -20.06 7.13 -13.32
CA LEU A 272 -20.65 7.23 -11.98
C LEU A 272 -20.10 8.40 -11.17
N THR A 273 -18.83 8.77 -11.35
CA THR A 273 -18.18 9.84 -10.58
C THR A 273 -18.97 11.16 -10.58
N PRO A 274 -19.52 11.65 -11.70
CA PRO A 274 -20.31 12.89 -11.72
C PRO A 274 -21.63 12.81 -10.93
N LEU A 275 -22.16 11.60 -10.72
CA LEU A 275 -23.46 11.37 -10.08
C LEU A 275 -23.36 11.33 -8.55
N ILE A 276 -22.17 11.07 -8.01
CA ILE A 276 -21.96 10.98 -6.56
C ILE A 276 -21.29 12.26 -6.03
N PRO A 277 -21.61 12.71 -4.80
CA PRO A 277 -21.01 13.89 -4.19
C PRO A 277 -19.48 13.79 -4.14
N ASP A 278 -18.78 14.92 -4.20
CA ASP A 278 -17.31 14.95 -4.18
C ASP A 278 -16.69 14.39 -2.89
N THR A 279 -17.46 14.23 -1.82
CA THR A 279 -17.00 13.58 -0.59
C THR A 279 -17.05 12.06 -0.65
N ARG A 280 -17.52 11.49 -1.77
CA ARG A 280 -17.70 10.05 -2.00
C ARG A 280 -16.83 9.59 -3.17
N GLU A 281 -16.46 8.32 -3.14
CA GLU A 281 -15.72 7.66 -4.21
C GLU A 281 -16.35 6.31 -4.60
N ILE A 282 -16.10 5.89 -5.83
CA ILE A 282 -16.48 4.56 -6.30
C ILE A 282 -15.34 3.59 -6.03
N ALA A 283 -15.63 2.53 -5.28
CA ALA A 283 -14.70 1.45 -5.02
C ALA A 283 -15.18 0.14 -5.63
N TYR A 284 -14.27 -0.82 -5.75
CA TYR A 284 -14.54 -2.08 -6.44
C TYR A 284 -14.11 -3.27 -5.59
N GLU A 285 -14.98 -4.25 -5.44
CA GLU A 285 -14.67 -5.58 -4.90
C GLU A 285 -14.55 -6.58 -6.05
N ARG A 286 -13.63 -7.54 -5.94
CA ARG A 286 -13.54 -8.66 -6.90
C ARG A 286 -14.56 -9.72 -6.51
N ILE A 287 -15.52 -10.02 -7.40
CA ILE A 287 -16.52 -11.06 -7.19
C ILE A 287 -16.27 -12.23 -8.14
N GLY A 288 -16.24 -13.45 -7.60
CA GLY A 288 -16.02 -14.66 -8.39
C GLY A 288 -17.34 -15.30 -8.87
N ARG A 289 -17.53 -15.43 -10.19
CA ARG A 289 -18.26 -16.60 -10.72
C ARG A 289 -17.22 -17.60 -11.19
N SER A 290 -17.20 -18.77 -10.57
CA SER A 290 -16.56 -19.96 -11.14
C SER A 290 -17.27 -20.26 -12.46
N VAL A 291 -16.67 -19.89 -13.59
CA VAL A 291 -17.08 -20.36 -14.90
C VAL A 291 -16.03 -21.37 -15.35
N SER A 292 -16.49 -22.57 -15.66
CA SER A 292 -15.70 -23.75 -16.04
C SER A 292 -14.84 -23.60 -17.30
N ASN A 293 -14.88 -22.45 -17.97
CA ASN A 293 -14.07 -22.17 -19.15
C ASN A 293 -12.88 -21.28 -18.81
N ALA A 294 -11.69 -21.85 -18.93
CA ALA A 294 -10.40 -21.18 -18.70
C ALA A 294 -10.16 -19.93 -19.57
N ALA A 295 -10.94 -19.72 -20.64
CA ALA A 295 -10.80 -18.62 -21.58
C ALA A 295 -11.63 -17.36 -21.24
N ALA A 296 -12.53 -17.41 -20.25
CA ALA A 296 -13.41 -16.29 -19.88
C ALA A 296 -13.43 -16.04 -18.36
N ARG A 297 -12.26 -16.05 -17.72
CA ARG A 297 -12.10 -15.51 -16.36
C ARG A 297 -12.07 -13.98 -16.41
N ASP A 298 -13.12 -13.36 -16.95
CA ASP A 298 -13.34 -11.96 -16.64
C ASP A 298 -13.61 -11.88 -15.14
N GLN A 299 -12.62 -11.34 -14.42
CA GLN A 299 -12.77 -11.02 -13.02
C GLN A 299 -13.89 -10.01 -12.95
N MET A 300 -15.06 -10.47 -12.50
CA MET A 300 -16.19 -9.59 -12.29
C MET A 300 -15.92 -8.73 -11.08
N LEU A 301 -16.32 -7.47 -11.14
CA LEU A 301 -16.21 -6.50 -10.07
C LEU A 301 -17.61 -6.15 -9.58
N ARG A 302 -17.72 -5.86 -8.29
CA ARG A 302 -18.89 -5.23 -7.66
C ARG A 302 -18.53 -3.79 -7.29
N THR A 303 -19.37 -2.83 -7.64
CA THR A 303 -19.20 -1.43 -7.21
C THR A 303 -19.67 -1.20 -5.78
N TYR A 304 -19.00 -0.28 -5.09
CA TYR A 304 -19.38 0.31 -3.81
C TYR A 304 -19.29 1.83 -3.89
N VAL A 305 -20.15 2.53 -3.15
CA VAL A 305 -19.96 3.96 -2.87
C VAL A 305 -19.38 4.09 -1.46
N LEU A 306 -18.18 4.62 -1.37
CA LEU A 306 -17.46 4.81 -0.10
C LEU A 306 -17.33 6.29 0.21
N GLU A 307 -17.18 6.63 1.49
CA GLU A 307 -16.64 7.92 1.89
C GLU A 307 -15.19 8.05 1.35
N ALA A 308 -14.90 9.17 0.68
CA ALA A 308 -13.59 9.38 0.03
C ALA A 308 -12.43 9.49 1.03
N ARG A 309 -12.74 9.85 2.27
CA ARG A 309 -11.75 9.92 3.36
C ARG A 309 -11.77 8.63 4.16
N ALA A 310 -10.60 8.06 4.40
CA ALA A 310 -10.46 6.91 5.29
C ALA A 310 -10.72 7.32 6.75
N GLY A 311 -11.53 6.55 7.46
CA GLY A 311 -11.76 6.73 8.90
C GLY A 311 -10.61 6.16 9.74
N LEU A 312 -9.88 5.18 9.20
CA LEU A 312 -8.67 4.61 9.78
C LEU A 312 -7.78 4.06 8.66
N THR A 313 -6.46 4.13 8.82
CA THR A 313 -5.48 3.62 7.85
C THR A 313 -4.57 2.57 8.49
N GLY A 314 -3.81 1.87 7.64
CA GLY A 314 -2.80 0.89 8.04
C GLY A 314 -1.59 1.47 8.77
N ASP A 315 -1.43 2.81 8.82
CA ASP A 315 -0.31 3.48 9.51
C ASP A 315 -0.28 3.19 11.01
N TYR A 316 -1.44 2.87 11.59
CA TYR A 316 -1.59 2.57 13.02
C TYR A 316 -1.41 1.09 13.33
N LEU A 317 -1.01 0.25 12.38
CA LEU A 317 -0.81 -1.18 12.62
C LEU A 317 0.53 -1.45 13.30
N ILE A 318 0.49 -2.27 14.34
CA ILE A 318 1.70 -2.77 15.03
C ILE A 318 1.99 -4.23 14.71
N ASN A 319 0.97 -5.00 14.35
CA ASN A 319 1.12 -6.43 14.08
C ASN A 319 0.09 -6.91 13.06
N ALA A 320 0.51 -7.88 12.26
CA ALA A 320 -0.34 -8.63 11.34
C ALA A 320 0.10 -10.09 11.40
N THR A 321 -0.81 -11.03 11.57
CA THR A 321 -0.46 -12.46 11.70
C THR A 321 -1.44 -13.32 10.91
N VAL A 322 -0.90 -14.30 10.18
CA VAL A 322 -1.73 -15.34 9.59
C VAL A 322 -2.22 -16.23 10.72
N GLN A 323 -3.53 -16.39 10.81
CA GLN A 323 -4.21 -17.23 11.77
C GLN A 323 -5.08 -18.23 11.00
N GLN A 324 -5.21 -19.42 11.57
CA GLN A 324 -6.11 -20.43 11.05
C GLN A 324 -7.50 -20.22 11.66
N ASP A 325 -8.55 -20.33 10.87
CA ASP A 325 -9.90 -20.21 11.38
C ASP A 325 -10.19 -21.41 12.32
N PRO A 326 -10.57 -21.17 13.59
CA PRO A 326 -10.80 -22.23 14.56
C PRO A 326 -12.03 -23.09 14.22
N GLN A 327 -13.01 -22.54 13.50
CA GLN A 327 -14.21 -23.25 13.06
C GLN A 327 -13.95 -24.03 11.77
N ILE A 328 -13.22 -23.44 10.84
CA ILE A 328 -12.88 -24.05 9.55
C ILE A 328 -11.37 -24.17 9.43
N ARG A 329 -10.79 -25.26 9.94
CA ARG A 329 -9.32 -25.49 9.97
C ARG A 329 -8.64 -25.43 8.59
N THR A 330 -9.39 -25.44 7.49
CA THR A 330 -8.81 -25.28 6.14
C THR A 330 -8.68 -23.83 5.70
N ARG A 331 -9.26 -22.86 6.42
CA ARG A 331 -9.25 -21.44 6.07
C ARG A 331 -8.25 -20.65 6.92
N HIS A 332 -7.66 -19.65 6.31
CA HIS A 332 -6.70 -18.75 6.94
C HIS A 332 -7.18 -17.31 6.81
N HIS A 333 -6.99 -16.52 7.87
CA HIS A 333 -7.25 -15.09 7.87
C HIS A 333 -6.02 -14.35 8.38
N VAL A 334 -5.93 -13.07 8.06
CA VAL A 334 -4.91 -12.18 8.61
C VAL A 334 -5.54 -11.43 9.78
N GLY A 335 -5.10 -11.75 10.99
CA GLY A 335 -5.41 -10.96 12.19
C GLY A 335 -4.52 -9.73 12.26
N ILE A 336 -5.10 -8.56 12.46
CA ILE A 336 -4.40 -7.29 12.55
C ILE A 336 -4.63 -6.63 13.91
N GLU A 337 -3.62 -5.90 14.37
CA GLU A 337 -3.60 -5.22 15.66
C GLU A 337 -3.10 -3.79 15.49
N PHE A 338 -3.86 -2.85 16.04
CA PHE A 338 -3.53 -1.43 16.04
C PHE A 338 -2.73 -1.02 17.28
N ASP A 339 -1.96 0.07 17.17
CA ASP A 339 -1.39 0.74 18.34
C ASP A 339 -2.50 1.38 19.21
N GLN A 340 -2.11 1.98 20.33
CA GLN A 340 -3.06 2.61 21.25
C GLN A 340 -3.87 3.75 20.61
N THR A 341 -3.30 4.45 19.62
CA THR A 341 -3.96 5.56 18.92
C THR A 341 -4.98 5.01 17.93
N GLY A 342 -4.57 4.08 17.07
CA GLY A 342 -5.43 3.40 16.12
C GLY A 342 -6.55 2.61 16.79
N ALA A 343 -6.28 1.98 17.93
CA ALA A 343 -7.31 1.28 18.72
C ALA A 343 -8.43 2.24 19.17
N LYS A 344 -8.07 3.44 19.65
CA LYS A 344 -9.05 4.48 20.02
C LYS A 344 -9.79 5.04 18.81
N LEU A 345 -9.08 5.30 17.70
CA LEU A 345 -9.69 5.77 16.46
C LEU A 345 -10.70 4.74 15.93
N PHE A 346 -10.32 3.46 15.91
CA PHE A 346 -11.19 2.36 15.49
C PHE A 346 -12.41 2.20 16.41
N GLU A 347 -12.20 2.31 17.71
CA GLU A 347 -13.25 2.26 18.72
C GLU A 347 -14.26 3.40 18.52
N ASN A 348 -13.79 4.64 18.31
CA ASN A 348 -14.65 5.79 18.05
C ASN A 348 -15.36 5.69 16.69
N LEU A 349 -14.66 5.23 15.66
CA LEU A 349 -15.21 5.03 14.32
C LEU A 349 -16.35 4.00 14.34
N THR A 350 -16.16 2.86 15.00
CA THR A 350 -17.20 1.84 15.11
C THR A 350 -18.35 2.27 16.01
N ALA A 351 -18.07 2.97 17.12
CA ALA A 351 -19.10 3.49 18.03
C ALA A 351 -20.06 4.48 17.33
N ALA A 352 -19.53 5.36 16.48
CA ALA A 352 -20.33 6.35 15.76
C ALA A 352 -21.13 5.75 14.59
N ASN A 353 -20.83 4.51 14.18
CA ASN A 353 -21.31 3.92 12.93
C ASN A 353 -21.96 2.54 13.10
N VAL A 354 -22.53 2.25 14.28
CA VAL A 354 -23.27 1.01 14.51
C VAL A 354 -24.41 0.86 13.48
N ASN A 355 -24.59 -0.35 12.96
CA ASN A 355 -25.48 -0.72 11.85
C ASN A 355 -25.12 -0.14 10.47
N ARG A 356 -23.92 0.42 10.29
CA ARG A 356 -23.39 0.78 8.96
C ARG A 356 -22.36 -0.25 8.48
N ARG A 357 -22.16 -0.30 7.17
CA ARG A 357 -21.10 -1.11 6.55
C ARG A 357 -19.77 -0.35 6.57
N MET A 358 -18.71 -1.03 6.96
CA MET A 358 -17.34 -0.53 6.86
C MET A 358 -16.59 -1.36 5.82
N ALA A 359 -16.18 -0.74 4.73
CA ALA A 359 -15.31 -1.33 3.75
C ALA A 359 -13.87 -1.37 4.26
N ILE A 360 -13.27 -2.56 4.17
CA ILE A 360 -11.83 -2.77 4.32
C ILE A 360 -11.26 -2.75 2.90
N VAL A 361 -10.56 -1.68 2.57
CA VAL A 361 -9.95 -1.45 1.26
C VAL A 361 -8.48 -1.76 1.36
N LEU A 362 -7.99 -2.56 0.41
CA LEU A 362 -6.59 -2.90 0.25
C LEU A 362 -6.17 -2.53 -1.17
N ASP A 363 -5.19 -1.64 -1.28
CA ASP A 363 -4.61 -1.20 -2.56
C ASP A 363 -5.68 -0.71 -3.56
N GLY A 364 -6.68 0.02 -3.04
CA GLY A 364 -7.79 0.58 -3.82
C GLY A 364 -8.88 -0.42 -4.23
N MET A 365 -8.82 -1.66 -3.74
CA MET A 365 -9.86 -2.68 -3.93
C MET A 365 -10.52 -3.02 -2.60
N VAL A 366 -11.84 -3.09 -2.58
CA VAL A 366 -12.60 -3.56 -1.43
C VAL A 366 -12.31 -5.05 -1.26
N ASN A 367 -11.76 -5.43 -0.12
CA ASN A 367 -11.58 -6.81 0.27
C ASN A 367 -12.85 -7.37 0.92
N SER A 368 -13.49 -6.58 1.78
CA SER A 368 -14.78 -6.91 2.40
C SER A 368 -15.48 -5.65 2.89
N ALA A 369 -16.81 -5.69 2.99
CA ALA A 369 -17.62 -4.59 3.52
C ALA A 369 -18.63 -5.09 4.57
N PRO A 370 -18.17 -5.58 5.74
CA PRO A 370 -19.04 -6.07 6.81
C PRO A 370 -19.87 -4.97 7.49
N ASN A 371 -21.00 -5.36 8.08
CA ASN A 371 -21.79 -4.52 8.97
C ASN A 371 -21.14 -4.41 10.35
N ILE A 372 -21.08 -3.20 10.89
CA ILE A 372 -20.71 -2.94 12.28
C ILE A 372 -21.92 -3.26 13.16
N SER A 373 -21.88 -4.37 13.89
CA SER A 373 -22.99 -4.75 14.78
C SER A 373 -22.93 -4.03 16.12
N GLU A 374 -21.73 -3.72 16.59
CA GLU A 374 -21.47 -3.09 17.89
C GLU A 374 -20.16 -2.30 17.85
N LYS A 375 -19.94 -1.50 18.88
CA LYS A 375 -18.67 -0.81 19.12
C LYS A 375 -17.56 -1.85 19.35
N ILE A 376 -16.49 -1.76 18.57
CA ILE A 376 -15.35 -2.69 18.67
C ILE A 376 -14.23 -2.01 19.45
N ALA A 377 -14.02 -2.45 20.69
CA ALA A 377 -12.90 -2.02 21.52
C ALA A 377 -11.68 -2.96 21.36
N GLY A 378 -10.50 -2.48 21.76
CA GLY A 378 -9.27 -3.29 21.82
C GLY A 378 -8.41 -3.28 20.56
N GLY A 379 -8.85 -2.65 19.46
CA GLY A 379 -7.99 -2.40 18.30
C GLY A 379 -7.57 -3.66 17.53
N HIS A 380 -8.44 -4.68 17.48
CA HIS A 380 -8.21 -5.88 16.69
C HIS A 380 -9.22 -6.00 15.56
N ALA A 381 -8.75 -6.47 14.40
CA ALA A 381 -9.61 -6.81 13.28
C ALA A 381 -9.08 -8.05 12.55
N ARG A 382 -9.91 -8.64 11.68
CA ARG A 382 -9.53 -9.79 10.85
C ARG A 382 -9.86 -9.51 9.39
N ILE A 383 -8.97 -9.94 8.50
CA ILE A 383 -9.12 -9.84 7.05
C ILE A 383 -9.14 -11.27 6.49
N THR A 384 -10.20 -11.61 5.78
CA THR A 384 -10.30 -12.90 5.08
C THR A 384 -9.80 -12.72 3.64
N MET A 385 -9.25 -13.77 3.04
CA MET A 385 -8.69 -13.69 1.69
C MET A 385 -9.73 -13.89 0.58
N GLY A 386 -11.02 -14.02 0.93
CA GLY A 386 -12.12 -14.15 -0.04
C GLY A 386 -11.98 -15.32 -1.03
N GLY A 387 -11.11 -16.29 -0.75
CA GLY A 387 -10.75 -17.35 -1.67
C GLY A 387 -11.93 -18.25 -2.03
N ASN A 388 -12.01 -18.66 -3.29
CA ASN A 388 -12.95 -19.71 -3.71
C ASN A 388 -12.64 -21.01 -2.96
N GLU A 389 -13.70 -21.70 -2.51
CA GLU A 389 -13.62 -23.06 -1.97
C GLU A 389 -12.87 -23.99 -2.95
N GLY A 390 -11.58 -24.24 -2.72
CA GLY A 390 -10.82 -25.18 -3.53
C GLY A 390 -9.30 -25.07 -3.48
N ASP A 391 -8.73 -23.89 -3.23
CA ASP A 391 -7.26 -23.71 -3.27
C ASP A 391 -6.69 -23.15 -1.96
N VAL A 392 -6.70 -24.00 -0.93
CA VAL A 392 -6.17 -23.71 0.42
C VAL A 392 -4.70 -23.27 0.39
N ARG A 393 -3.91 -23.80 -0.57
CA ARG A 393 -2.48 -23.46 -0.69
C ARG A 393 -2.30 -22.02 -1.14
N LYS A 394 -3.08 -21.60 -2.14
CA LYS A 394 -3.07 -20.22 -2.64
C LYS A 394 -3.56 -19.23 -1.58
N GLU A 395 -4.63 -19.56 -0.85
CA GLU A 395 -5.14 -18.72 0.24
C GLU A 395 -4.09 -18.46 1.33
N LEU A 396 -3.36 -19.50 1.73
CA LEU A 396 -2.28 -19.39 2.70
C LEU A 396 -1.12 -18.55 2.16
N GLU A 397 -0.77 -18.70 0.89
CA GLU A 397 0.27 -17.89 0.24
C GLU A 397 -0.12 -16.41 0.17
N ASP A 398 -1.35 -16.11 -0.24
CA ASP A 398 -1.89 -14.76 -0.30
C ASP A 398 -1.91 -14.11 1.11
N ALA A 399 -2.33 -14.86 2.14
CA ALA A 399 -2.32 -14.38 3.52
C ALA A 399 -0.89 -14.10 4.04
N ARG A 400 0.09 -14.95 3.68
CA ARG A 400 1.51 -14.76 4.02
C ARG A 400 2.09 -13.54 3.32
N ASN A 401 1.80 -13.37 2.03
CA ASN A 401 2.24 -12.21 1.27
C ASN A 401 1.63 -10.93 1.86
N LEU A 402 0.31 -10.89 2.11
CA LEU A 402 -0.34 -9.75 2.76
C LEU A 402 0.28 -9.42 4.12
N THR A 403 0.49 -10.43 4.97
CA THR A 403 1.14 -10.25 6.28
C THR A 403 2.54 -9.67 6.15
N LEU A 404 3.32 -10.14 5.17
CA LEU A 404 4.66 -9.64 4.91
C LEU A 404 4.63 -8.18 4.48
N VAL A 405 3.71 -7.80 3.59
CA VAL A 405 3.59 -6.42 3.11
C VAL A 405 3.13 -5.49 4.24
N LEU A 406 2.12 -5.88 5.03
CA LEU A 406 1.65 -5.13 6.21
C LEU A 406 2.75 -4.96 7.28
N LYS A 407 3.50 -6.02 7.61
CA LYS A 407 4.61 -5.97 8.59
C LYS A 407 5.82 -5.15 8.12
N SER A 408 5.95 -4.92 6.82
CA SER A 408 7.08 -4.14 6.28
C SER A 408 6.82 -2.64 6.31
N GLY A 409 5.62 -2.23 6.76
CA GLY A 409 5.10 -0.89 6.63
C GLY A 409 4.28 -0.73 5.35
N ALA A 410 3.24 0.10 5.42
CA ALA A 410 2.52 0.56 4.24
C ALA A 410 3.42 1.48 3.41
N LEU A 411 3.29 1.39 2.08
CA LEU A 411 3.87 2.42 1.23
C LEU A 411 3.07 3.72 1.44
N PRO A 412 3.75 4.87 1.61
CA PRO A 412 3.07 6.16 1.84
C PRO A 412 2.27 6.65 0.63
N ALA A 413 2.54 6.07 -0.53
CA ALA A 413 1.87 6.33 -1.78
C ALA A 413 1.88 5.05 -2.62
N PRO A 414 0.87 4.83 -3.47
CA PRO A 414 0.91 3.68 -4.33
C PRO A 414 2.07 3.73 -5.33
N VAL A 415 2.58 2.56 -5.73
CA VAL A 415 3.61 2.45 -6.76
C VAL A 415 3.07 1.75 -8.00
N GLU A 416 3.55 2.16 -9.18
CA GLU A 416 3.17 1.61 -10.50
C GLU A 416 4.39 1.27 -11.36
#